data_AF-G2IIL2-F1
#
_entry.id   AF-G2IIL2-F1
#
_cell.length_a   1.000
_cell.length_b   1.000
_cell.length_c   1.000
_cell.angle_alpha   90.00
_cell.angle_beta   90.00
_cell.angle_gamma   90.00
#
_symmetry.space_group_name_H-M   'P 1'
#
loop_
_entity.id
_entity.type
_entity.pdbx_description
1 polymer ?
#
loop_
_entity_poly.entity_id
_entity_poly.type
_entity_poly.pdbx_seq_one_letter_code
_entity_poly.pdbx_strand_id
1 'polypeptide(L)'
;MRTMPDGSKRPVKFDGVQGEYVIDRKFRVVNRPRARAQLLRQSEALAHNRAIGTWEVPNEAERIAALKLFKEMKITNIKVRVVKP
;
A
#
# COMPACT_ATOMS: atom_id res chain seq x y z
N MET A 1 2.10 4.37 -11.96
CA MET A 1 2.85 3.28 -12.63
C MET A 1 4.22 3.08 -11.97
N ARG A 2 4.75 1.84 -11.93
CA ARG A 2 6.15 1.57 -11.54
C ARG A 2 7.04 1.47 -12.77
N THR A 3 8.22 2.08 -12.74
CA THR A 3 9.26 1.91 -13.76
C THR A 3 10.21 0.78 -13.33
N MET A 4 10.42 -0.19 -14.22
CA MET A 4 11.34 -1.30 -14.02
C MET A 4 12.78 -0.89 -14.42
N PRO A 5 13.82 -1.64 -13.99
CA PRO A 5 15.20 -1.38 -14.40
C PRO A 5 15.42 -1.45 -15.92
N ASP A 6 14.58 -2.21 -16.63
CA ASP A 6 14.58 -2.33 -18.10
C ASP A 6 13.83 -1.18 -18.80
N GLY A 7 13.36 -0.17 -18.05
CA GLY A 7 12.57 0.96 -18.57
C GLY A 7 11.09 0.65 -18.81
N SER A 8 10.65 -0.61 -18.68
CA SER A 8 9.25 -0.98 -18.84
C SER A 8 8.38 -0.41 -17.70
N LYS A 9 7.16 0.01 -18.03
CA LYS A 9 6.20 0.50 -17.03
C LYS A 9 5.23 -0.61 -16.67
N ARG A 10 5.10 -0.93 -15.38
CA ARG A 10 4.08 -1.86 -14.89
C ARG A 10 2.98 -1.12 -14.13
N PRO A 11 1.70 -1.35 -14.47
CA PRO A 11 0.60 -0.80 -13.70
C PRO A 11 0.51 -1.49 -12.35
N VAL A 12 0.29 -0.71 -11.30
CA VAL A 12 -0.12 -1.21 -9.98
C VAL A 12 -1.58 -0.83 -9.83
N LYS A 13 -2.43 -1.84 -9.61
CA LYS A 13 -3.86 -1.63 -9.39
C LYS A 13 -4.11 -1.28 -7.93
N PHE A 14 -5.04 -0.36 -7.74
CA PHE A 14 -5.55 0.10 -6.46
C PHE A 14 -7.08 0.06 -6.54
N ASP A 15 -7.74 -0.05 -5.39
CA ASP A 15 -9.20 -0.22 -5.32
C ASP A 15 -9.96 1.10 -5.49
N GLY A 16 -9.28 2.23 -5.32
CA GLY A 16 -9.87 3.54 -5.57
C GLY A 16 -8.86 4.67 -5.60
N VAL A 17 -9.35 5.86 -5.95
CA VAL A 17 -8.60 7.12 -5.91
C VAL A 17 -9.49 8.17 -5.26
N GLN A 18 -8.94 8.92 -4.30
CA GLN A 18 -9.60 10.03 -3.65
C GLN A 18 -8.67 11.26 -3.71
N GLY A 19 -8.86 12.09 -4.73
CA GLY A 19 -7.95 13.20 -5.02
C GLY A 19 -6.53 12.69 -5.30
N GLU A 20 -5.56 13.14 -4.49
CA GLU A 20 -4.15 12.71 -4.59
C GLU A 20 -3.84 11.41 -3.82
N TYR A 21 -4.83 10.88 -3.09
CA TYR A 21 -4.71 9.65 -2.33
C TYR A 21 -5.15 8.45 -3.14
N VAL A 22 -4.35 7.39 -3.10
CA VAL A 22 -4.67 6.13 -3.75
C VAL A 22 -5.08 5.10 -2.71
N ILE A 23 -6.27 4.52 -2.85
CA ILE A 23 -6.90 3.67 -1.85
C ILE A 23 -6.70 2.20 -2.20
N ASP A 24 -6.30 1.41 -1.21
CA ASP A 24 -6.22 -0.05 -1.27
C ASP A 24 -6.97 -0.64 -0.08
N ARG A 25 -8.00 -1.44 -0.33
CA ARG A 25 -8.86 -2.05 0.68
C ARG A 25 -8.35 -3.44 1.00
N LYS A 26 -7.97 -3.65 2.25
CA LYS A 26 -7.48 -4.95 2.72
C LYS A 26 -8.42 -5.51 3.77
N PHE A 27 -9.03 -6.65 3.43
CA PHE A 27 -9.76 -7.47 4.41
C PHE A 27 -8.83 -8.02 5.51
N ARG A 28 -7.58 -8.35 5.15
CA ARG A 28 -6.60 -8.91 6.08
C ARG A 28 -5.18 -8.50 5.71
N VAL A 29 -4.41 -8.14 6.71
CA VAL A 29 -3.00 -7.79 6.65
C VAL A 29 -2.18 -8.97 7.13
N VAL A 30 -1.38 -9.53 6.23
CA VAL A 30 -0.52 -10.69 6.52
C VAL A 30 0.94 -10.34 6.25
N ASN A 31 1.82 -10.74 7.15
CA ASN A 31 3.26 -10.61 6.98
C ASN A 31 3.84 -11.85 6.27
N ARG A 32 3.48 -12.03 4.99
CA ARG A 32 4.00 -13.12 4.14
C ARG A 32 4.91 -12.56 3.04
N PRO A 33 5.88 -13.32 2.51
CA PRO A 33 6.81 -12.84 1.49
C PRO A 33 6.12 -12.17 0.28
N ARG A 34 5.02 -12.77 -0.21
CA ARG A 34 4.23 -12.21 -1.31
C ARG A 34 3.58 -10.86 -0.96
N ALA A 35 3.08 -10.71 0.26
CA ALA A 35 2.46 -9.47 0.73
C ALA A 35 3.51 -8.36 0.91
N ARG A 36 4.69 -8.68 1.44
CA ARG A 36 5.84 -7.75 1.52
C ARG A 36 6.24 -7.26 0.12
N ALA A 37 6.38 -8.18 -0.84
CA ALA A 37 6.71 -7.81 -2.22
C ALA A 37 5.63 -6.93 -2.88
N GLN A 38 4.35 -7.15 -2.56
CA GLN A 38 3.26 -6.30 -3.03
C GLN A 38 3.31 -4.90 -2.41
N LEU A 39 3.56 -4.81 -1.11
CA LEU A 39 3.71 -3.56 -0.38
C LEU A 39 4.87 -2.72 -0.95
N LEU A 40 6.03 -3.33 -1.21
CA LEU A 40 7.16 -2.63 -1.86
C LEU A 40 6.78 -2.08 -3.24
N ARG A 41 6.12 -2.90 -4.08
CA ARG A 41 5.66 -2.46 -5.40
C ARG A 41 4.69 -1.28 -5.31
N GLN A 42 3.78 -1.29 -4.34
CA GLN A 42 2.85 -0.18 -4.11
C GLN A 42 3.61 1.07 -3.69
N SER A 43 4.51 0.95 -2.71
CA SER A 43 5.33 2.06 -2.24
C SER A 43 6.19 2.67 -3.36
N GLU A 44 6.87 1.87 -4.17
CA GLU A 44 7.65 2.36 -5.31
C GLU A 44 6.76 3.08 -6.32
N ALA A 45 5.60 2.50 -6.68
CA ALA A 45 4.67 3.15 -7.59
C ALA A 45 4.18 4.49 -7.04
N LEU A 46 3.87 4.58 -5.76
CA LEU A 46 3.45 5.84 -5.13
C LEU A 46 4.57 6.90 -5.18
N ALA A 47 5.81 6.50 -4.86
CA ALA A 47 6.98 7.39 -4.94
C ALA A 47 7.21 7.93 -6.36
N HIS A 48 7.14 7.07 -7.38
CA HIS A 48 7.29 7.48 -8.78
C HIS A 48 6.22 8.46 -9.26
N ASN A 49 4.99 8.38 -8.71
CA ASN A 49 3.87 9.21 -9.15
C ASN A 49 3.61 10.37 -8.17
N ARG A 50 4.51 10.60 -7.19
CA ARG A 50 4.36 11.61 -6.12
C ARG A 50 3.01 11.54 -5.41
N ALA A 51 2.45 10.33 -5.29
CA ALA A 51 1.15 10.07 -4.70
C ALA A 51 1.28 9.49 -3.29
N ILE A 52 0.22 9.59 -2.48
CA ILE A 52 0.18 9.01 -1.14
C ILE A 52 -0.79 7.82 -1.14
N GLY A 53 -0.34 6.68 -0.63
CA GLY A 53 -1.18 5.49 -0.48
C GLY A 53 -1.99 5.53 0.82
N THR A 54 -3.20 5.01 0.78
CA THR A 54 -4.05 4.80 1.96
C THR A 54 -4.57 3.37 1.95
N TRP A 55 -4.20 2.60 2.97
CA TRP A 55 -4.80 1.29 3.25
C TRP A 55 -6.05 1.46 4.10
N GLU A 56 -7.15 0.91 3.61
CA GLU A 56 -8.41 0.79 4.35
C GLU A 56 -8.54 -0.63 4.88
N VAL A 57 -8.72 -0.75 6.19
CA VAL A 57 -8.85 -2.04 6.88
C VAL A 57 -10.14 -2.10 7.70
N PRO A 58 -10.73 -3.28 7.91
CA PRO A 58 -12.06 -3.39 8.54
C PRO A 58 -12.06 -3.16 10.06
N ASN A 59 -10.90 -3.29 10.74
CA ASN A 59 -10.82 -3.17 12.19
C ASN A 59 -9.44 -2.71 12.68
N GLU A 60 -9.34 -2.41 13.98
CA GLU A 60 -8.12 -1.91 14.60
C GLU A 60 -7.00 -2.96 14.67
N ALA A 61 -7.33 -4.25 14.79
CA ALA A 61 -6.32 -5.31 14.81
C ALA A 61 -5.54 -5.35 13.49
N GLU A 62 -6.23 -5.21 12.36
CA GLU A 62 -5.62 -5.12 11.04
C GLU A 62 -4.82 -3.81 10.86
N ARG A 63 -5.28 -2.70 11.47
CA ARG A 63 -4.53 -1.44 11.48
C ARG A 63 -3.20 -1.60 12.21
N ILE A 64 -3.21 -2.21 13.40
CA ILE A 64 -1.99 -2.48 14.17
C ILE A 64 -1.04 -3.40 13.39
N ALA A 65 -1.58 -4.44 12.74
CA ALA A 65 -0.79 -5.33 11.89
C ALA A 65 -0.14 -4.59 10.70
N ALA A 66 -0.87 -3.67 10.06
CA ALA A 66 -0.35 -2.82 8.98
C ALA A 66 0.76 -1.89 9.49
N LEU A 67 0.55 -1.21 10.61
CA LEU A 67 1.55 -0.31 11.20
C LEU A 67 2.84 -1.07 11.55
N LYS A 68 2.73 -2.27 12.10
CA LYS A 68 3.88 -3.13 12.39
C LYS A 68 4.62 -3.51 11.11
N LEU A 69 3.89 -3.94 10.08
CA LEU A 69 4.47 -4.30 8.79
C LEU A 69 5.17 -3.11 8.11
N PHE A 70 4.55 -1.92 8.13
CA PHE A 70 5.13 -0.71 7.58
C PHE A 70 6.42 -0.32 8.29
N LYS A 71 6.44 -0.41 9.63
CA LYS A 71 7.63 -0.15 10.44
C LYS A 71 8.75 -1.14 10.13
N GLU A 72 8.45 -2.44 10.07
CA GLU A 72 9.44 -3.48 9.71
C GLU A 72 10.04 -3.26 8.31
N MET A 73 9.23 -2.77 7.38
CA MET A 73 9.62 -2.56 5.99
C MET A 73 10.09 -1.13 5.66
N LYS A 74 10.12 -0.24 6.66
CA LYS A 74 10.47 1.19 6.51
C LYS A 74 9.61 1.92 5.45
N ILE A 75 8.33 1.57 5.36
CA ILE A 75 7.38 2.21 4.45
C ILE A 75 6.80 3.47 5.11
N THR A 76 6.97 4.62 4.47
CA THR A 76 6.54 5.93 5.00
C THR A 76 5.52 6.65 4.12
N ASN A 77 5.34 6.20 2.88
CA ASN A 77 4.46 6.81 1.88
C ASN A 77 3.07 6.16 1.79
N ILE A 78 2.74 5.25 2.72
CA ILE A 78 1.43 4.60 2.82
C ILE A 78 0.89 4.79 4.23
N LYS A 79 -0.31 5.38 4.32
CA LYS A 79 -1.07 5.54 5.56
C LYS A 79 -2.07 4.40 5.71
N VAL A 80 -2.55 4.15 6.92
CA VAL A 80 -3.61 3.16 7.19
C VAL A 80 -4.74 3.78 8.01
N ARG A 81 -5.98 3.49 7.63
CA ARG A 81 -7.19 3.91 8.35
C ARG A 81 -8.17 2.74 8.49
N VAL A 82 -8.90 2.71 9.60
CA VAL A 82 -10.00 1.76 9.79
C VAL A 82 -11.25 2.33 9.12
N VAL A 83 -11.94 1.52 8.33
CA VAL A 83 -13.22 1.87 7.70
C VAL A 83 -14.23 0.81 8.09
N LYS A 84 -15.39 1.24 8.60
CA LYS A 84 -16.48 0.33 8.89
C LYS A 84 -17.07 -0.16 7.55
N PRO A 85 -17.23 -1.49 7.37
CA PRO A 85 -17.90 -2.04 6.19
C PRO A 85 -19.35 -1.58 6.08
#